data_AF-F4AWF8-F1
#
_entry.id   AF-F4AWF8-F1
#
_cell.length_a   1.000
_cell.length_b   1.000
_cell.length_c   1.000
_cell.angle_alpha   90.00
_cell.angle_beta   90.00
_cell.angle_gamma   90.00
#
_symmetry.space_group_name_H-M   'P 1'
#
loop_
_entity.id
_entity.type
_entity.pdbx_description
1 polymer ?
#
loop_
_entity_poly.entity_id
_entity_poly.type
_entity_poly.pdbx_seq_one_letter_code
_entity_poly.pdbx_strand_id
1 'polypeptide(L)'
;MKINKHTLISLLGIGAFSLLSILEFTHLIKYVLEQFLIIYNSNSISSLWMPEITGTVIFTIAIVVCAKYIKSSIIINSKKCLFSLISIFFIIMLLQFLSSFYGTGFLISTFPTEFDYYYELKKENLQLLANLALAPIFRYLIVAIVLIWEVKNHDDAHIDNPTQKM
;
A
#
# COMPACT_ATOMS: atom_id res chain seq x y z
N MET A 1 2.04 -23.23 -24.05
CA MET A 1 3.08 -22.18 -24.11
C MET A 1 4.11 -22.46 -23.02
N LYS A 2 5.38 -22.76 -23.37
CA LYS A 2 6.42 -23.08 -22.38
C LYS A 2 6.92 -21.75 -21.77
N ILE A 3 6.52 -21.45 -20.53
CA ILE A 3 7.00 -20.25 -19.85
C ILE A 3 8.51 -20.42 -19.58
N ASN A 4 9.32 -19.52 -20.14
CA ASN A 4 10.76 -19.47 -19.86
C ASN A 4 10.98 -19.11 -18.38
N LYS A 5 11.89 -19.80 -17.69
CA LYS A 5 12.24 -19.54 -16.28
C LYS A 5 12.52 -18.05 -16.02
N HIS A 6 13.22 -17.38 -16.92
CA HIS A 6 13.49 -15.95 -16.79
C HIS A 6 12.23 -15.09 -16.83
N THR A 7 11.27 -15.43 -17.69
CA THR A 7 9.98 -14.72 -17.79
C THR A 7 9.13 -14.94 -16.55
N LEU A 8 9.13 -16.16 -15.99
CA LEU A 8 8.44 -16.46 -14.74
C LEU A 8 9.00 -15.65 -13.57
N ILE A 9 10.33 -15.59 -13.44
CA ILE A 9 11.00 -14.81 -12.39
C ILE A 9 10.67 -13.33 -12.52
N SER A 10 10.70 -12.77 -13.74
CA SER A 10 10.34 -11.36 -13.95
C SER A 10 8.88 -11.07 -13.59
N LEU A 11 7.95 -11.97 -13.92
CA LEU A 11 6.53 -11.81 -13.57
C LEU A 11 6.29 -11.87 -12.06
N LEU A 12 6.91 -12.83 -11.37
CA LEU A 12 6.86 -12.92 -9.91
C LEU A 12 7.46 -11.68 -9.25
N GLY A 13 8.61 -11.22 -9.77
CA GLY A 13 9.25 -9.99 -9.30
C GLY A 13 8.36 -8.77 -9.47
N ILE A 14 7.70 -8.61 -10.63
CA ILE A 14 6.77 -7.49 -10.87
C ILE A 14 5.64 -7.53 -9.84
N GLY A 15 4.97 -8.68 -9.66
CA GLY A 15 3.90 -8.80 -8.68
C GLY A 15 4.36 -8.48 -7.25
N ALA A 16 5.49 -9.03 -6.83
CA ALA A 16 6.05 -8.82 -5.50
C ALA A 16 6.43 -7.36 -5.26
N PHE A 17 7.23 -6.76 -6.15
CA PHE A 17 7.67 -5.37 -5.99
C PHE A 17 6.53 -4.36 -6.13
N SER A 18 5.51 -4.64 -6.94
CA SER A 18 4.30 -3.81 -6.98
C SER A 18 3.55 -3.83 -5.67
N LEU A 19 3.29 -5.02 -5.11
CA LEU A 19 2.58 -5.14 -3.85
C LEU A 19 3.37 -4.50 -2.69
N LEU A 20 4.67 -4.78 -2.61
CA LEU A 20 5.55 -4.19 -1.60
C LEU A 20 5.60 -2.66 -1.73
N SER A 21 5.75 -2.13 -2.94
CA SER A 21 5.74 -0.68 -3.16
C SER A 21 4.42 -0.04 -2.70
N ILE A 22 3.28 -0.67 -2.99
CA ILE A 22 1.97 -0.16 -2.55
C ILE A 22 1.84 -0.19 -1.03
N LEU A 23 2.28 -1.27 -0.39
CA LEU A 23 2.27 -1.40 1.07
C LEU A 23 3.12 -0.31 1.74
N GLU A 24 4.36 -0.16 1.27
CA GLU A 24 5.28 0.83 1.83
C GLU A 24 4.83 2.26 1.55
N PHE A 25 4.31 2.54 0.35
CA PHE A 25 3.77 3.85 0.02
C PHE A 25 2.57 4.21 0.93
N THR A 26 1.69 3.23 1.15
CA THR A 26 0.55 3.41 2.06
C THR A 26 1.04 3.67 3.48
N HIS A 27 2.04 2.92 3.95
CA HIS A 27 2.62 3.12 5.27
C HIS A 27 3.22 4.52 5.43
N LEU A 28 3.91 5.03 4.41
CA LEU A 28 4.44 6.39 4.39
C LEU A 28 3.33 7.44 4.52
N ILE A 29 2.24 7.30 3.76
CA ILE A 29 1.12 8.25 3.84
C ILE A 29 0.46 8.21 5.22
N LYS A 30 0.26 7.02 5.78
CA LYS A 30 -0.27 6.86 7.14
C LYS A 30 0.60 7.59 8.16
N TYR A 31 1.92 7.37 8.09
CA TYR A 31 2.87 8.02 8.97
C TYR A 31 2.75 9.54 8.89
N VAL A 32 2.81 10.11 7.68
CA VAL A 32 2.70 11.55 7.46
C VAL A 32 1.38 12.10 7.99
N LEU A 33 0.26 11.43 7.71
CA LEU A 33 -1.06 11.84 8.18
C LEU A 33 -1.19 11.77 9.69
N GLU A 34 -0.64 10.72 10.33
CA GLU A 34 -0.59 10.61 11.79
C GLU A 34 0.19 11.78 12.38
N GLN A 35 1.38 12.09 11.86
CA GLN A 35 2.16 13.24 12.35
C GLN A 35 1.37 14.56 12.24
N PHE A 36 0.68 14.79 11.12
CA PHE A 36 -0.16 15.97 10.97
C PHE A 36 -1.33 16.00 11.97
N LEU A 37 -2.00 14.87 12.17
CA LEU A 37 -3.12 14.79 13.10
C LEU A 37 -2.70 14.92 14.56
N ILE A 38 -1.51 14.48 14.92
CA ILE A 38 -0.94 14.75 16.25
C ILE A 38 -0.81 16.26 16.45
N ILE A 39 -0.21 16.96 15.49
CA ILE A 39 0.02 18.41 15.60
C ILE A 39 -1.29 19.21 15.65
N TYR A 40 -2.28 18.86 14.83
CA TYR A 40 -3.51 19.66 14.71
C TYR A 40 -4.66 19.19 15.61
N ASN A 41 -4.64 17.94 16.09
CA ASN A 41 -5.78 17.33 16.78
C ASN A 41 -5.35 16.21 17.76
N SER A 42 -4.27 16.43 18.51
CA SER A 42 -3.63 15.49 19.45
C SER A 42 -4.60 14.80 20.43
N ASN A 43 -5.59 15.53 20.94
CA ASN A 43 -6.52 15.03 21.97
C ASN A 43 -7.72 14.27 21.39
N SER A 44 -7.87 14.22 20.08
CA SER A 44 -8.99 13.54 19.44
C SER A 44 -8.66 12.11 19.11
N ILE A 45 -9.60 11.21 19.40
CA ILE A 45 -9.52 9.80 19.02
C ILE A 45 -9.37 9.60 17.50
N SER A 46 -9.75 10.60 16.69
CA SER A 46 -9.51 10.59 15.24
C SER A 46 -8.03 10.52 14.86
N SER A 47 -7.12 11.04 15.68
CA SER A 47 -5.67 10.94 15.43
C SER A 47 -5.20 9.48 15.40
N LEU A 48 -5.91 8.57 16.09
CA LEU A 48 -5.59 7.15 16.15
C LEU A 48 -6.16 6.35 14.97
N TRP A 49 -7.44 6.52 14.63
CA TRP A 49 -8.11 5.67 13.63
C TRP A 49 -8.06 6.23 12.20
N MET A 50 -8.04 7.55 12.03
CA MET A 50 -8.10 8.18 10.71
C MET A 50 -6.91 7.79 9.82
N PRO A 51 -5.64 7.74 10.32
CA PRO A 51 -4.53 7.25 9.52
C PRO A 51 -4.79 5.84 8.95
N GLU A 52 -5.33 4.92 9.76
CA GLU A 52 -5.60 3.55 9.31
C GLU A 52 -6.69 3.46 8.24
N ILE A 53 -7.77 4.22 8.40
CA ILE A 53 -8.86 4.25 7.41
C ILE A 53 -8.35 4.86 6.10
N THR A 54 -7.73 6.03 6.16
CA THR A 54 -7.17 6.69 4.97
C THR A 54 -6.12 5.81 4.28
N GLY A 55 -5.23 5.18 5.04
CA GLY A 55 -4.25 4.24 4.50
C GLY A 55 -4.92 3.06 3.79
N THR A 56 -5.97 2.49 4.36
CA THR A 56 -6.68 1.36 3.74
C THR A 56 -7.43 1.78 2.46
N VAL A 57 -8.01 2.97 2.42
CA VAL A 57 -8.63 3.52 1.21
C VAL A 57 -7.58 3.72 0.11
N ILE A 58 -6.45 4.34 0.43
CA ILE A 58 -5.37 4.59 -0.53
C ILE A 58 -4.78 3.28 -1.04
N PHE A 59 -4.56 2.31 -0.16
CA PHE A 59 -4.13 0.97 -0.53
C PHE A 59 -5.09 0.32 -1.53
N THR A 60 -6.39 0.41 -1.26
CA THR A 60 -7.44 -0.17 -2.13
C THR A 60 -7.44 0.48 -3.51
N ILE A 61 -7.35 1.81 -3.58
CA ILE A 61 -7.25 2.53 -4.85
C ILE A 61 -5.98 2.11 -5.59
N ALA A 62 -4.84 2.09 -4.90
CA ALA A 62 -3.55 1.76 -5.49
C ALA A 62 -3.52 0.34 -6.05
N ILE A 63 -4.05 -0.66 -5.33
CA ILE A 63 -4.06 -2.05 -5.81
C ILE A 63 -5.00 -2.24 -7.00
N VAL A 64 -6.17 -1.59 -7.02
CA VAL A 64 -7.11 -1.65 -8.15
C VAL A 64 -6.51 -0.98 -9.39
N VAL A 65 -5.90 0.19 -9.23
CA VAL A 65 -5.18 0.88 -10.31
C VAL A 65 -4.04 0.00 -10.81
N CYS A 66 -3.22 -0.52 -9.90
CA CYS A 66 -2.10 -1.38 -10.25
C CYS A 66 -2.54 -2.60 -11.06
N ALA A 67 -3.59 -3.30 -10.62
CA ALA A 67 -4.15 -4.46 -11.32
C ALA A 67 -4.58 -4.13 -12.77
N LYS A 68 -5.22 -2.97 -12.98
CA LYS A 68 -5.65 -2.52 -14.30
C LYS A 68 -4.47 -2.17 -15.23
N TYR A 69 -3.47 -1.45 -14.73
CA TYR A 69 -2.39 -0.90 -15.57
C TYR A 69 -1.19 -1.82 -15.76
N ILE A 70 -0.95 -2.77 -14.85
CA ILE A 70 0.18 -3.70 -14.96
C ILE A 70 0.07 -4.61 -16.18
N LYS A 71 -1.15 -5.03 -16.56
CA LYS A 71 -1.39 -5.86 -17.74
C LYS A 71 -0.81 -5.23 -19.01
N SER A 72 -1.08 -3.93 -19.21
CA SER A 72 -0.57 -3.18 -20.37
C SER A 72 0.96 -3.04 -20.34
N SER A 73 1.53 -2.79 -19.16
CA SER A 73 2.97 -2.54 -19.01
C SER A 73 3.83 -3.80 -19.14
N ILE A 74 3.34 -4.97 -18.68
CA ILE A 74 4.03 -6.26 -18.83
C ILE A 74 4.18 -6.65 -20.31
N ILE A 75 3.13 -6.42 -21.11
CA ILE A 75 3.09 -6.76 -22.54
C ILE A 75 4.15 -5.95 -23.32
N ILE A 76 4.38 -4.70 -22.91
CA ILE A 76 5.32 -3.80 -23.59
C ILE A 76 6.79 -4.17 -23.27
N ASN A 77 7.17 -4.22 -21.98
CA ASN A 77 8.54 -4.56 -21.58
C ASN A 77 8.67 -4.96 -20.10
N SER A 78 8.63 -6.26 -19.82
CA SER A 78 8.70 -6.81 -18.46
C SER A 78 10.00 -6.45 -17.70
N LYS A 79 11.16 -6.40 -18.38
CA LYS A 79 12.44 -6.06 -17.72
C LYS A 79 12.47 -4.62 -17.24
N LYS A 80 12.03 -3.69 -18.09
CA LYS A 80 11.99 -2.26 -17.75
C LYS A 80 10.95 -2.00 -16.64
N CYS A 81 9.80 -2.66 -16.70
CA CYS A 81 8.77 -2.60 -15.68
C CYS A 81 9.30 -3.07 -14.31
N LEU A 82 9.96 -4.24 -14.28
CA LEU A 82 10.56 -4.78 -13.05
C LEU A 82 11.59 -3.81 -12.45
N PHE A 83 12.51 -3.28 -13.26
CA PHE A 83 13.52 -2.34 -12.77
C PHE A 83 12.88 -1.05 -12.23
N SER A 84 11.85 -0.53 -12.90
CA SER A 84 11.10 0.63 -12.42
C SER A 84 10.45 0.39 -11.06
N LEU A 85 9.84 -0.79 -10.87
CA LEU A 85 9.19 -1.14 -9.60
C LEU A 85 10.20 -1.30 -8.46
N ILE A 86 11.35 -1.91 -8.73
CA ILE A 86 12.45 -2.01 -7.76
C ILE A 86 12.92 -0.61 -7.35
N SER A 87 13.15 0.28 -8.31
CA SER A 87 13.58 1.66 -8.02
C SER A 87 12.54 2.42 -7.19
N ILE A 88 11.24 2.29 -7.53
CA ILE A 88 10.15 2.91 -6.77
C ILE A 88 10.15 2.40 -5.33
N PHE A 89 10.25 1.08 -5.13
CA PHE A 89 10.32 0.48 -3.80
C PHE A 89 11.47 1.08 -2.96
N PHE A 90 12.68 1.14 -3.51
CA PHE A 90 13.83 1.70 -2.78
C PHE A 90 13.69 3.20 -2.49
N ILE A 91 13.10 3.98 -3.41
CA ILE A 91 12.82 5.40 -3.17
C ILE A 91 11.88 5.56 -1.98
N ILE A 92 10.78 4.78 -1.93
CA ILE A 92 9.82 4.83 -0.82
C ILE A 92 10.49 4.45 0.50
N MET A 93 11.26 3.37 0.51
CA MET A 93 12.01 2.93 1.70
C MET A 93 12.97 4.02 2.20
N LEU A 94 13.68 4.68 1.28
CA LEU A 94 14.58 5.77 1.64
C LEU A 94 13.82 6.96 2.24
N LEU A 95 12.68 7.34 1.64
CA LEU A 95 11.80 8.40 2.15
C LEU A 95 11.30 8.08 3.56
N GLN A 96 10.80 6.86 3.80
CA GLN A 96 10.36 6.43 5.12
C GLN A 96 11.50 6.49 6.14
N PHE A 97 12.68 5.98 5.78
CA PHE A 97 13.85 6.00 6.65
C PHE A 97 14.22 7.44 7.04
N LEU A 98 14.32 8.35 6.06
CA LEU A 98 14.64 9.76 6.32
C LEU A 98 13.56 10.45 7.17
N SER A 99 12.28 10.20 6.86
CA SER A 99 11.15 10.78 7.59
C SER A 99 11.07 10.30 9.04
N SER A 100 11.36 9.03 9.32
CA SER A 100 11.36 8.51 10.68
C SER A 100 12.62 8.93 11.44
N PHE A 101 13.80 8.81 10.81
CA PHE A 101 15.08 9.06 11.48
C PHE A 101 15.27 10.55 11.82
N TYR A 102 15.01 11.45 10.86
CA TYR A 102 15.17 12.88 11.08
C TYR A 102 13.86 13.57 11.48
N GLY A 103 12.74 13.17 10.89
CA GLY A 103 11.47 13.86 11.06
C GLY A 103 10.83 13.64 12.44
N THR A 104 10.76 12.40 12.93
CA THR A 104 10.05 12.12 14.20
C THR A 104 10.69 12.85 15.37
N GLY A 105 12.01 12.77 15.51
CA GLY A 105 12.73 13.45 16.61
C GLY A 105 12.57 14.96 16.56
N PHE A 106 12.67 15.54 15.36
CA PHE A 106 12.45 16.97 15.15
C PHE A 106 11.03 17.39 15.56
N LEU A 107 10.00 16.66 15.13
CA LEU A 107 8.61 16.97 15.44
C LEU A 107 8.30 16.87 16.93
N ILE A 108 8.75 15.81 17.61
CA ILE A 108 8.59 15.64 19.06
C ILE A 108 9.26 16.79 19.81
N SER A 109 10.46 17.20 19.40
CA SER A 109 11.16 18.31 20.05
C SER A 109 10.48 19.68 19.82
N THR A 110 9.75 19.81 18.71
CA THR A 110 9.08 21.07 18.33
C THR A 110 7.68 21.17 18.93
N PHE A 111 6.95 20.06 19.03
CA PHE A 111 5.56 19.97 19.50
C PHE A 111 5.42 18.97 20.66
N PRO A 112 6.17 19.13 21.76
CA PRO A 112 6.26 18.11 22.80
C PRO A 112 4.90 17.82 23.45
N THR A 113 4.12 18.86 23.74
CA THR A 113 2.83 18.76 24.41
C THR A 113 1.81 17.98 23.57
N GLU A 114 1.76 18.23 22.27
CA GLU A 114 0.86 17.55 21.34
C GLU A 114 1.17 16.05 21.26
N PHE A 115 2.46 15.70 21.23
CA PHE A 115 2.88 14.31 21.23
C PHE A 115 2.62 13.64 22.59
N ASP A 116 2.83 14.33 23.71
CA ASP A 116 2.52 13.81 25.04
C ASP A 116 1.03 13.46 25.16
N TYR A 117 0.14 14.38 24.78
CA TYR A 117 -1.30 14.11 24.77
C TYR A 117 -1.67 12.93 23.87
N TYR A 118 -1.09 12.86 22.67
CA TYR A 118 -1.33 11.73 21.78
C TYR A 118 -0.90 10.40 22.40
N TYR A 119 0.26 10.35 23.07
CA TYR A 119 0.73 9.14 23.73
C TYR A 119 -0.10 8.75 24.96
N GLU A 120 -0.63 9.72 25.71
CA GLU A 120 -1.61 9.45 26.77
C GLU A 120 -2.90 8.87 26.20
N LEU A 121 -3.49 9.53 25.20
CA LEU A 121 -4.68 9.05 24.50
C LEU A 121 -4.49 7.63 23.96
N LYS A 122 -3.31 7.34 23.39
CA LYS A 122 -2.95 6.01 22.89
C LYS A 122 -2.95 4.95 24.01
N LYS A 123 -2.44 5.28 25.20
CA LYS A 123 -2.44 4.38 26.37
C LYS A 123 -3.85 4.13 26.90
N GLU A 124 -4.73 5.13 26.83
CA GLU A 124 -6.13 4.99 27.28
C GLU A 124 -6.98 4.15 26.32
N ASN A 125 -6.60 4.08 25.04
CA ASN A 125 -7.39 3.47 23.98
C ASN A 125 -6.79 2.16 23.43
N LEU A 126 -6.21 1.33 24.30
CA LEU A 126 -5.57 0.05 23.89
C LEU A 126 -6.51 -0.89 23.12
N GLN A 127 -7.79 -0.95 23.50
CA GLN A 127 -8.75 -1.80 22.80
C GLN A 127 -9.00 -1.32 21.37
N LEU A 128 -9.06 -0.01 21.14
CA LEU A 128 -9.16 0.55 19.79
C LEU A 128 -7.92 0.18 18.97
N LEU A 129 -6.72 0.29 19.55
CA LEU A 129 -5.47 -0.08 18.87
C LEU A 129 -5.43 -1.56 18.51
N ALA A 130 -5.93 -2.44 19.40
CA ALA A 130 -6.05 -3.86 19.12
C ALA A 130 -6.98 -4.13 17.93
N ASN A 131 -8.11 -3.40 17.83
CA ASN A 131 -9.00 -3.50 16.68
C ASN A 131 -8.35 -2.97 15.41
N LEU A 132 -7.63 -1.84 15.49
CA LEU A 132 -6.91 -1.25 14.36
C LEU A 132 -5.78 -2.15 13.85
N ALA A 133 -5.19 -2.99 14.70
CA ALA A 133 -4.21 -3.99 14.31
C ALA A 133 -4.78 -5.07 13.35
N LEU A 134 -6.10 -5.14 13.17
CA LEU A 134 -6.75 -5.98 12.15
C LEU A 134 -6.74 -5.32 10.76
N ALA A 135 -6.50 -4.01 10.64
CA ALA A 135 -6.49 -3.31 9.36
C ALA A 135 -5.53 -3.91 8.31
N PRO A 136 -4.29 -4.36 8.66
CA PRO A 136 -3.44 -5.09 7.73
C PRO A 136 -4.07 -6.37 7.19
N ILE A 137 -4.85 -7.10 7.99
CA ILE A 137 -5.54 -8.32 7.56
C ILE A 137 -6.58 -8.00 6.49
N PHE A 138 -7.35 -6.92 6.67
CA PHE A 138 -8.29 -6.44 5.67
C PHE A 138 -7.61 -6.07 4.35
N ARG A 139 -6.39 -5.50 4.38
CA ARG A 139 -5.63 -5.20 3.16
C ARG A 139 -5.28 -6.47 2.38
N TYR A 140 -4.88 -7.55 3.05
CA TYR A 140 -4.66 -8.83 2.38
C TYR A 140 -5.95 -9.42 1.80
N LEU A 141 -7.07 -9.28 2.51
CA LEU A 141 -8.38 -9.69 2.00
C LEU A 141 -8.78 -8.89 0.74
N ILE A 142 -8.52 -7.58 0.72
CA ILE A 142 -8.71 -6.74 -0.48
C ILE A 142 -7.85 -7.24 -1.65
N VAL A 143 -6.58 -7.56 -1.41
CA VAL A 143 -5.71 -8.15 -2.45
C VAL A 143 -6.32 -9.43 -3.02
N ALA A 144 -6.79 -10.34 -2.16
CA ALA A 144 -7.42 -11.58 -2.59
C ALA A 144 -8.68 -11.32 -3.44
N ILE A 145 -9.55 -10.39 -3.02
CA ILE A 145 -10.76 -10.02 -3.76
C ILE A 145 -10.40 -9.45 -5.14
N VAL A 146 -9.44 -8.51 -5.21
CA VAL A 146 -9.02 -7.89 -6.47
C VAL A 146 -8.42 -8.93 -7.42
N LEU A 147 -7.62 -9.87 -6.91
CA LEU A 147 -7.06 -10.95 -7.72
C LEU A 147 -8.16 -11.87 -8.26
N ILE A 148 -9.11 -12.30 -7.43
CA ILE A 148 -10.25 -13.15 -7.86
C ILE A 148 -11.08 -12.44 -8.93
N TRP A 149 -11.36 -11.15 -8.73
CA TRP A 149 -12.12 -10.35 -9.68
C TRP A 149 -11.41 -10.21 -11.04
N GLU A 150 -10.10 -9.97 -11.03
CA GLU A 150 -9.30 -9.87 -12.26
C GLU A 150 -9.16 -11.21 -13.00
N VAL A 151 -9.13 -12.33 -12.29
CA VAL A 151 -9.16 -13.67 -12.89
C VAL A 151 -10.52 -13.92 -13.56
N LYS A 152 -11.62 -13.68 -12.82
CA LYS A 152 -12.97 -13.89 -13.34
C LYS A 152 -13.24 -13.06 -14.60
N ASN A 153 -12.91 -11.76 -14.59
CA ASN A 153 -13.09 -10.90 -15.76
C ASN A 153 -12.28 -11.35 -16.99
N HIS A 154 -11.16 -12.04 -16.78
CA HIS A 154 -10.35 -12.59 -17.87
C HIS A 154 -10.98 -13.85 -18.47
N ASP A 155 -11.64 -14.68 -17.65
CA ASP A 155 -12.34 -15.88 -18.11
C ASP A 155 -13.63 -15.52 -18.87
N ASP A 156 -14.39 -14.54 -18.36
CA ASP A 156 -15.63 -14.08 -19.00
C ASP A 156 -15.36 -13.41 -20.37
N ALA A 157 -14.26 -12.65 -20.51
CA ALA A 157 -13.85 -12.05 -21.78
C ALA A 157 -13.48 -13.09 -22.86
N HIS A 158 -13.14 -14.32 -22.46
CA HIS A 158 -12.83 -15.42 -23.39
C HIS A 158 -14.08 -16.16 -23.89
N ILE A 159 -15.21 -16.04 -23.17
CA ILE A 159 -16.48 -16.67 -23.51
C ILE A 159 -17.28 -15.79 -24.50
N ASP A 160 -17.18 -14.46 -24.38
CA ASP A 160 -17.95 -13.51 -25.21
C ASP A 160 -17.34 -13.21 -26.59
N ASN A 161 -16.26 -13.88 -27.00
CA ASN A 161 -15.66 -13.68 -28.32
C ASN A 161 -15.51 -14.99 -29.12
N PRO A 162 -16.61 -15.55 -29.68
CA PRO A 162 -16.56 -16.78 -30.46
C PRO A 162 -16.03 -16.62 -31.90
N THR A 163 -15.67 -15.41 -32.36
CA THR A 163 -15.41 -15.12 -33.78
C THR A 163 -13.97 -14.75 -34.13
N GLN A 164 -12.97 -15.36 -33.48
CA GLN A 164 -11.57 -15.31 -33.94
C GLN A 164 -10.95 -16.67 -34.29
N LYS A 165 -11.78 -17.58 -34.80
CA LYS A 165 -11.34 -18.74 -35.58
C LYS A 165 -12.17 -18.91 -36.84
N MET A 166 -11.93 -18.05 -37.84
CA MET A 166 -12.08 -18.37 -39.26
C MET A 166 -10.98 -17.66 -40.03
#